data_AF-A0A7W1CZ46-F1
#
_entry.id   AF-A0A7W1CZ46-F1
#
_cell.length_a   1.000
_cell.length_b   1.000
_cell.length_c   1.000
_cell.angle_alpha   90.00
_cell.angle_beta   90.00
_cell.angle_gamma   90.00
#
_symmetry.space_group_name_H-M   'P 1'
#
loop_
_entity.id
_entity.type
_entity.pdbx_description
1 polymer ?
#
loop_
_entity_poly.entity_id
_entity_poly.type
_entity_poly.pdbx_seq_one_letter_code
_entity_poly.pdbx_strand_id
1 'polypeptide(L)'
;MSIRDQERRQKESERRISERMRAADKYVRGDILARQKQADLRAQEVVERIEKGGVDPRPLPGLREDSLASMASMSSMESSPSMASIESAETVSRVTGESEASEMQEDMPLEGAMPYDPASAEEDLAQRVTEETGSGGDVHLHAERKADEMAQQMTEDTGAGGDMNLHAERKVDQMENEMSED
;
A
#
# COMPACT_ATOMS: atom_id res chain seq x y z
N MET A 1 10.65 48.37 -26.84
CA MET A 1 9.45 47.52 -27.01
C MET A 1 8.29 48.20 -26.30
N SER A 2 7.12 48.27 -26.93
CA SER A 2 5.94 48.92 -26.34
C SER A 2 5.23 47.96 -25.38
N ILE A 3 4.60 48.48 -24.33
CA ILE A 3 3.84 47.71 -23.33
C ILE A 3 2.75 46.86 -24.01
N ARG A 4 2.12 47.36 -25.09
CA ARG A 4 1.14 46.61 -25.88
C ARG A 4 1.72 45.39 -26.61
N ASP A 5 3.00 45.44 -27.00
CA ASP A 5 3.65 44.29 -27.63
C ASP A 5 4.01 43.21 -26.60
N GLN A 6 4.31 43.62 -25.36
CA GLN A 6 4.50 42.69 -24.24
C GLN A 6 3.17 42.02 -23.87
N GLU A 7 2.07 42.76 -23.77
CA GLU A 7 0.73 42.20 -23.53
C GLU A 7 0.30 41.21 -24.62
N ARG A 8 0.54 41.52 -25.90
CA ARG A 8 0.22 40.59 -27.00
C ARG A 8 1.02 39.29 -26.90
N ARG A 9 2.32 39.38 -26.61
CA ARG A 9 3.18 38.20 -26.44
C ARG A 9 2.78 37.35 -25.24
N GLN A 10 2.42 37.99 -24.13
CA GLN A 10 1.90 37.29 -22.95
C GLN A 10 0.60 36.56 -23.27
N LYS A 11 -0.36 37.24 -23.91
CA LYS A 11 -1.65 36.64 -24.29
C LYS A 11 -1.52 35.48 -25.29
N GLU A 12 -0.55 35.54 -26.19
CA GLU A 12 -0.23 34.43 -27.09
C GLU A 12 0.43 33.26 -26.35
N SER A 13 1.32 33.53 -25.39
CA SER A 13 1.94 32.49 -24.57
C SER A 13 0.92 31.77 -23.68
N GLU A 14 0.00 32.51 -23.05
CA GLU A 14 -1.08 31.95 -22.24
C GLU A 14 -1.99 31.04 -23.07
N ARG A 15 -2.33 31.44 -24.30
CA ARG A 15 -3.12 30.59 -25.21
C ARG A 15 -2.41 29.28 -25.52
N ARG A 16 -1.12 29.34 -25.88
CA ARG A 16 -0.31 28.13 -26.17
C ARG A 16 -0.20 27.20 -24.97
N ILE A 17 -0.05 27.76 -23.76
CA ILE A 17 -0.01 26.98 -22.51
C ILE A 17 -1.36 26.31 -22.27
N SER A 18 -2.46 27.05 -22.39
CA SER A 18 -3.81 26.51 -22.16
C SER A 18 -4.18 25.38 -23.12
N GLU A 19 -3.76 25.48 -24.39
CA GLU A 19 -3.99 24.45 -25.40
C GLU A 19 -3.20 23.17 -25.10
N ARG A 20 -1.95 23.31 -24.66
CA ARG A 20 -1.11 22.18 -24.24
C ARG A 20 -1.66 21.50 -22.99
N MET A 21 -2.14 22.26 -22.00
CA MET A 21 -2.78 21.70 -20.82
C MET A 21 -4.04 20.90 -21.18
N ARG A 22 -4.92 21.45 -22.02
CA ARG A 22 -6.12 20.72 -22.49
C ARG A 22 -5.79 19.46 -23.27
N ALA A 23 -4.70 19.46 -24.03
CA ALA A 23 -4.24 18.26 -24.73
C ALA A 23 -3.74 17.21 -23.72
N ALA A 24 -2.90 17.60 -22.77
CA ALA A 24 -2.40 16.72 -21.71
C ALA A 24 -3.54 16.10 -20.88
N ASP A 25 -4.53 16.91 -20.46
CA ASP A 25 -5.70 16.44 -19.71
C ASP A 25 -6.51 15.38 -20.46
N LYS A 26 -6.61 15.49 -21.79
CA LYS A 26 -7.32 14.47 -22.60
C LYS A 26 -6.60 13.13 -22.57
N TYR A 27 -5.27 13.12 -22.65
CA TYR A 27 -4.48 11.89 -22.60
C TYR A 27 -4.52 11.27 -21.19
N VAL A 28 -4.28 12.08 -20.16
CA VAL A 28 -4.32 11.63 -18.76
C VAL A 28 -5.69 11.06 -18.40
N ARG A 29 -6.78 11.73 -18.80
CA ARG A 29 -8.14 11.23 -18.55
C ARG A 29 -8.43 9.93 -19.30
N GLY A 30 -7.89 9.76 -20.51
CA GLY A 30 -7.97 8.53 -21.28
C GLY A 30 -7.26 7.36 -20.58
N ASP A 31 -6.04 7.58 -20.11
CA ASP A 31 -5.24 6.57 -19.42
C ASP A 31 -5.84 6.16 -18.07
N ILE A 32 -6.39 7.11 -17.32
CA ILE A 32 -7.10 6.82 -16.06
C ILE A 32 -8.31 5.91 -16.31
N LEU A 33 -9.10 6.21 -17.34
CA LEU A 33 -10.27 5.39 -17.69
C LEU A 33 -9.86 3.99 -18.18
N ALA A 34 -8.75 3.88 -18.90
CA ALA A 34 -8.22 2.58 -19.34
C ALA A 34 -7.74 1.74 -18.13
N ARG A 35 -7.02 2.36 -17.19
CA ARG A 35 -6.59 1.70 -15.94
C ARG A 35 -7.78 1.27 -15.09
N GLN A 36 -8.81 2.12 -14.98
CA GLN A 36 -10.03 1.79 -14.26
C GLN A 36 -10.73 0.56 -14.84
N LYS A 37 -10.94 0.52 -16.17
CA LYS A 37 -11.52 -0.65 -16.84
C LYS A 37 -10.71 -1.93 -16.60
N GLN A 38 -9.37 -1.82 -16.61
CA GLN A 38 -8.51 -2.96 -16.34
C GLN A 38 -8.61 -3.43 -14.89
N ALA A 39 -8.76 -2.51 -13.94
CA ALA A 39 -8.99 -2.84 -12.54
C ALA A 39 -10.34 -3.55 -12.34
N ASP A 40 -11.39 -3.07 -13.00
CA ASP A 40 -12.74 -3.67 -12.94
C ASP A 40 -12.72 -5.11 -13.47
N LEU A 41 -12.03 -5.37 -14.58
CA LEU A 41 -11.89 -6.73 -15.15
C LEU A 41 -11.16 -7.66 -14.19
N ARG A 42 -10.06 -7.21 -13.56
CA ARG A 42 -9.34 -8.01 -12.56
C ARG A 42 -10.18 -8.28 -11.33
N ALA A 43 -10.96 -7.31 -10.88
CA ALA A 43 -11.85 -7.48 -9.74
C ALA A 43 -12.91 -8.57 -10.03
N GLN A 44 -13.51 -8.54 -11.21
CA GLN A 44 -14.44 -9.59 -11.65
C GLN A 44 -13.76 -10.96 -11.73
N GLU A 45 -12.54 -11.04 -12.25
CA GLU A 45 -11.77 -12.29 -12.30
C GLU A 45 -11.51 -12.87 -10.90
N VAL A 46 -11.21 -12.02 -9.91
CA VAL A 46 -11.04 -12.45 -8.51
C VAL A 46 -12.35 -12.96 -7.93
N VAL A 47 -13.46 -12.25 -8.16
CA VAL A 47 -14.79 -12.69 -7.72
C VAL A 47 -15.13 -14.05 -8.33
N GLU A 48 -14.90 -14.25 -9.62
CA GLU A 48 -15.13 -15.55 -10.27
C GLU A 48 -14.23 -16.65 -9.71
N ARG A 49 -12.95 -16.36 -9.45
CA ARG A 49 -12.03 -17.33 -8.84
C ARG A 49 -12.45 -17.76 -7.43
N ILE A 50 -12.97 -16.84 -6.62
CA ILE A 50 -13.41 -17.11 -5.25
C ILE A 50 -14.78 -17.82 -5.25
N GLU A 51 -15.77 -17.27 -5.95
CA GLU A 51 -17.15 -17.77 -5.89
C GLU A 51 -17.35 -19.06 -6.70
N LYS A 52 -16.78 -19.14 -7.91
CA LYS A 52 -16.94 -20.31 -8.79
C LYS A 52 -15.85 -21.36 -8.56
N GLY A 53 -14.84 -21.05 -7.73
CA GLY A 53 -13.73 -21.97 -7.45
C GLY A 53 -12.92 -22.33 -8.69
N GLY A 54 -12.84 -21.42 -9.67
CA GLY A 54 -12.18 -21.63 -10.97
C GLY A 54 -10.65 -21.68 -10.93
N VAL A 55 -10.07 -22.09 -9.80
CA VAL A 55 -8.62 -22.26 -9.62
C VAL A 55 -8.39 -23.72 -9.26
N ASP A 56 -7.73 -24.46 -10.16
CA ASP A 56 -7.27 -25.80 -9.83
C ASP A 56 -6.35 -25.70 -8.61
N PRO A 57 -6.67 -26.40 -7.50
CA PRO A 57 -5.80 -26.39 -6.34
C PRO A 57 -4.42 -26.85 -6.78
N ARG A 58 -3.39 -26.13 -6.34
CA ARG A 58 -2.00 -26.51 -6.61
C ARG A 58 -1.86 -28.00 -6.22
N PRO A 59 -1.35 -28.85 -7.12
CA PRO A 59 -1.20 -30.26 -6.80
C PRO A 59 -0.34 -30.36 -5.55
N LEU A 60 -0.84 -31.12 -4.57
CA LEU A 60 -0.08 -31.39 -3.36
C LEU A 60 1.28 -31.97 -3.78
N PRO A 61 2.38 -31.60 -3.09
CA PRO A 61 3.65 -32.25 -3.32
C PRO A 61 3.43 -33.76 -3.22
N GLY A 62 3.75 -34.48 -4.29
CA GLY A 62 3.56 -35.92 -4.34
C GLY A 62 4.23 -36.55 -3.13
N LEU A 63 3.45 -37.24 -2.30
CA LEU A 63 3.97 -38.11 -1.25
C LEU A 63 4.99 -39.02 -1.94
N ARG A 64 6.24 -38.94 -1.50
CA ARG A 64 7.30 -39.80 -2.01
C ARG A 64 6.89 -41.25 -1.82
N GLU A 65 7.26 -42.12 -2.76
CA GLU A 65 6.90 -43.55 -2.74
C GLU A 65 7.43 -44.29 -1.50
N ASP A 66 8.40 -43.72 -0.80
CA ASP A 66 8.94 -44.19 0.48
C ASP A 66 7.97 -43.98 1.68
N SER A 67 6.89 -43.19 1.52
CA SER A 67 5.96 -42.82 2.59
C SER A 67 4.75 -43.76 2.74
N LEU A 68 4.58 -44.74 1.84
CA LEU A 68 3.47 -45.70 1.89
C LEU A 68 3.62 -46.77 2.99
N ALA A 69 4.79 -46.88 3.63
CA ALA A 69 5.08 -47.97 4.57
C ALA A 69 4.61 -47.71 6.02
N SER A 70 4.19 -46.49 6.38
CA SER A 70 3.87 -46.15 7.77
C SER A 70 2.63 -45.29 7.86
N MET A 71 1.44 -45.92 7.94
CA MET A 71 0.35 -45.50 8.83
C MET A 71 -0.83 -46.46 8.69
N ALA A 72 -0.68 -47.63 9.30
CA ALA A 72 -1.82 -48.32 9.87
C ALA A 72 -2.44 -47.40 10.94
N SER A 73 -3.68 -46.99 10.72
CA SER A 73 -4.69 -46.58 11.69
C SER A 73 -4.23 -45.88 12.99
N MET A 74 -4.55 -44.60 13.14
CA MET A 74 -4.93 -44.08 14.46
C MET A 74 -6.19 -43.22 14.40
N SER A 75 -7.09 -43.56 15.32
CA SER A 75 -8.35 -42.92 15.65
C SER A 75 -8.20 -41.41 15.85
N SER A 76 -9.15 -40.65 15.30
CA SER A 76 -9.38 -39.24 15.62
C SER A 76 -9.33 -39.01 17.13
N MET A 77 -8.52 -38.05 17.57
CA MET A 77 -8.59 -37.46 18.90
C MET A 77 -8.59 -35.93 18.79
N GLU A 78 -9.39 -35.36 19.67
CA GLU A 78 -9.78 -33.97 19.80
C GLU A 78 -8.71 -33.11 20.51
N SER A 79 -8.60 -31.85 20.08
CA SER A 79 -7.95 -30.67 20.73
C SER A 79 -6.42 -30.69 20.94
N SER A 80 -5.69 -29.61 20.63
CA SER A 80 -5.62 -28.38 21.44
C SER A 80 -4.92 -27.24 20.67
N PRO A 81 -5.11 -25.95 21.04
CA PRO A 81 -4.44 -24.81 20.42
C PRO A 81 -3.04 -24.63 20.99
N SER A 82 -2.01 -24.42 20.16
CA SER A 82 -0.70 -23.97 20.65
C SER A 82 0.16 -23.27 19.58
N MET A 83 0.43 -22.01 19.92
CA MET A 83 1.68 -21.24 19.81
C MET A 83 2.31 -20.94 18.43
N ALA A 84 2.28 -19.64 18.13
CA ALA A 84 3.41 -18.74 17.92
C ALA A 84 4.73 -19.28 17.31
N SER A 85 5.18 -18.52 16.31
CA SER A 85 6.54 -18.41 15.77
C SER A 85 6.92 -19.39 14.67
N ILE A 86 6.95 -18.87 13.44
CA ILE A 86 7.97 -19.21 12.46
C ILE A 86 8.69 -17.93 12.06
N GLU A 87 9.89 -17.81 12.61
CA GLU A 87 10.98 -16.97 12.15
C GLU A 87 11.37 -17.34 10.70
N SER A 88 11.72 -16.30 9.94
CA SER A 88 12.64 -16.32 8.79
C SER A 88 12.15 -16.97 7.49
N ALA A 89 11.63 -16.13 6.59
CA ALA A 89 11.65 -16.39 5.16
C ALA A 89 13.02 -15.96 4.57
N GLU A 90 13.70 -16.89 3.92
CA GLU A 90 14.93 -16.68 3.16
C GLU A 90 14.61 -15.92 1.86
N THR A 91 15.30 -14.81 1.60
CA THR A 91 15.09 -14.00 0.39
C THR A 91 15.68 -14.70 -0.83
N VAL A 92 14.82 -15.20 -1.72
CA VAL A 92 15.23 -15.79 -2.99
C VAL A 92 15.64 -14.68 -3.96
N SER A 93 16.87 -14.19 -3.83
CA SER A 93 17.50 -13.29 -4.80
C SER A 93 18.03 -14.10 -5.99
N ARG A 94 17.15 -14.37 -6.98
CA ARG A 94 17.56 -14.68 -8.36
C ARG A 94 16.42 -14.51 -9.35
N VAL A 95 16.13 -13.26 -9.72
CA VAL A 95 15.52 -12.96 -11.03
C VAL A 95 16.61 -12.27 -11.85
N THR A 96 17.28 -13.04 -12.69
CA THR A 96 18.05 -12.51 -13.81
C THR A 96 17.04 -11.98 -14.83
N GLY A 97 16.70 -10.71 -14.72
CA GLY A 97 15.94 -9.98 -15.73
C GLY A 97 16.85 -9.61 -16.89
N GLU A 98 17.10 -10.57 -17.79
CA GLU A 98 17.53 -10.25 -19.15
C GLU A 98 16.29 -9.77 -19.91
N SER A 99 15.95 -8.50 -19.72
CA SER A 99 15.02 -7.77 -20.57
C SER A 99 15.81 -6.76 -21.37
N GLU A 100 15.78 -6.95 -22.69
CA GLU A 100 16.37 -6.13 -23.75
C GLU A 100 15.96 -4.65 -23.59
N ALA A 101 16.76 -3.90 -22.83
CA ALA A 101 16.62 -2.44 -22.67
C ALA A 101 17.79 -1.71 -23.34
N SER A 102 18.35 -2.26 -24.42
CA SER A 102 19.61 -1.79 -25.00
C SER A 102 19.48 -0.81 -26.17
N GLU A 103 18.27 -0.43 -26.63
CA GLU A 103 18.14 0.31 -27.90
C GLU A 103 17.54 1.72 -27.80
N MET A 104 17.21 2.22 -26.60
CA MET A 104 16.58 3.55 -26.45
C MET A 104 17.34 4.54 -25.55
N GLN A 105 18.61 4.26 -25.22
CA GLN A 105 19.40 5.09 -24.29
C GLN A 105 20.70 5.65 -24.87
N GLU A 106 20.93 5.60 -26.19
CA GLU A 106 22.24 6.00 -26.76
C GLU A 106 22.51 7.52 -26.83
N ASP A 107 21.51 8.39 -26.63
CA ASP A 107 21.67 9.85 -26.87
C ASP A 107 21.35 10.76 -25.67
N MET A 108 21.23 10.24 -24.45
CA MET A 108 21.17 11.11 -23.27
C MET A 108 22.58 11.35 -22.72
N PRO A 109 23.07 12.61 -22.65
CA PRO A 109 24.31 12.89 -21.96
C PRO A 109 24.10 12.59 -20.47
N LEU A 110 24.61 11.44 -20.01
CA LEU A 110 24.71 11.08 -18.59
C LEU A 110 25.83 11.89 -17.92
N GLU A 111 25.76 13.21 -18.03
CA GLU A 111 26.60 14.11 -17.25
C GLU A 111 25.92 14.28 -15.88
N GLY A 112 26.25 13.38 -14.94
CA GLY A 112 25.90 13.52 -13.53
C GLY A 112 24.91 12.52 -12.93
N ALA A 113 24.53 11.46 -13.64
CA ALA A 113 23.80 10.36 -13.01
C ALA A 113 24.75 9.52 -12.17
N MET A 114 24.92 9.91 -10.90
CA MET A 114 25.47 8.98 -9.91
C MET A 114 24.61 7.69 -9.94
N PRO A 115 25.21 6.49 -9.86
CA PRO A 115 24.45 5.26 -9.75
C PRO A 115 23.59 5.36 -8.49
N TYR A 116 22.29 5.60 -8.67
CA TYR A 116 21.34 5.68 -7.57
C TYR A 116 21.13 4.25 -7.08
N ASP A 117 21.67 3.95 -5.90
CA ASP A 117 21.50 2.64 -5.28
C ASP A 117 20.05 2.54 -4.79
N PRO A 118 19.22 1.64 -5.35
CA PRO A 118 17.83 1.50 -4.94
C PRO A 118 17.68 1.20 -3.44
N ALA A 119 18.65 0.53 -2.80
CA ALA A 119 18.62 0.30 -1.36
C ALA A 119 18.70 1.61 -0.56
N SER A 120 19.50 2.57 -1.02
CA SER A 120 19.60 3.90 -0.40
C SER A 120 18.32 4.73 -0.56
N ALA A 121 17.57 4.49 -1.64
CA ALA A 121 16.29 5.15 -1.90
C ALA A 121 15.18 4.67 -0.97
N GLU A 122 15.16 3.36 -0.71
CA GLU A 122 14.19 2.74 0.19
C GLU A 122 14.40 3.21 1.63
N GLU A 123 15.65 3.31 2.08
CA GLU A 123 15.98 3.83 3.41
C GLU A 123 15.59 5.31 3.56
N ASP A 124 15.86 6.15 2.55
CA ASP A 124 15.47 7.56 2.55
C ASP A 124 13.94 7.75 2.52
N LEU A 125 13.22 6.89 1.79
CA LEU A 125 11.75 6.88 1.80
C LEU A 125 11.19 6.46 3.15
N ALA A 126 11.73 5.39 3.73
CA ALA A 126 11.31 4.91 5.04
C ALA A 126 11.58 5.95 6.13
N GLN A 127 12.74 6.60 6.11
CA GLN A 127 13.06 7.71 7.02
C GLN A 127 12.07 8.87 6.87
N ARG A 128 11.79 9.31 5.63
CA ARG A 128 10.82 10.40 5.39
C ARG A 128 9.41 10.08 5.84
N VAL A 129 8.92 8.86 5.62
CA VAL A 129 7.57 8.44 6.03
C VAL A 129 7.46 8.39 7.55
N THR A 130 8.53 7.98 8.23
CA THR A 130 8.54 7.73 9.66
C THR A 130 9.07 8.90 10.50
N GLU A 131 9.42 10.02 9.86
CA GLU A 131 9.95 11.24 10.47
C GLU A 131 8.94 11.85 11.45
N GLU A 132 7.67 11.89 11.08
CA GLU A 132 6.59 12.51 11.86
C GLU A 132 6.47 11.89 13.26
N THR A 133 6.56 10.57 13.34
CA THR A 133 6.51 9.84 14.61
C THR A 133 7.90 9.62 15.19
N GLY A 134 8.98 10.04 14.52
CA GLY A 134 10.37 9.84 14.96
C GLY A 134 10.80 8.37 15.01
N SER A 135 10.35 7.54 14.06
CA SER A 135 10.62 6.08 14.04
C SER A 135 11.93 5.70 13.35
N GLY A 136 12.61 6.66 12.71
CA GLY A 136 13.94 6.45 12.14
C GLY A 136 14.01 5.39 11.02
N GLY A 137 12.95 5.24 10.25
CA GLY A 137 12.83 4.24 9.18
C GLY A 137 11.99 3.01 9.56
N ASP A 138 11.65 2.82 10.84
CA ASP A 138 10.83 1.70 11.28
C ASP A 138 9.33 1.96 11.04
N VAL A 139 8.77 1.28 10.04
CA VAL A 139 7.36 1.40 9.65
C VAL A 139 6.42 0.78 10.70
N HIS A 140 6.85 -0.26 11.41
CA HIS A 140 6.01 -0.87 12.45
C HIS A 140 5.85 0.07 13.62
N LEU A 141 6.96 0.62 14.10
CA LEU A 141 6.97 1.57 15.20
C LEU A 141 6.29 2.91 14.83
N HIS A 142 6.34 3.33 13.56
CA HIS A 142 5.52 4.42 13.05
C HIS A 142 4.02 4.13 13.16
N ALA A 143 3.60 2.94 12.71
CA ALA A 143 2.20 2.55 12.72
C ALA A 143 1.64 2.44 14.15
N GLU A 144 2.42 1.90 15.09
CA GLU A 144 2.04 1.85 16.51
C GLU A 144 1.84 3.25 17.09
N ARG A 145 2.80 4.15 16.89
CA ARG A 145 2.69 5.54 17.38
C ARG A 145 1.52 6.29 16.75
N LYS A 146 1.29 6.08 15.45
CA LYS A 146 0.11 6.66 14.78
C LYS A 146 -1.20 6.10 15.33
N ALA A 147 -1.25 4.81 15.66
CA ALA A 147 -2.42 4.22 16.29
C ALA A 147 -2.68 4.82 17.68
N ASP A 148 -1.63 5.02 18.48
CA ASP A 148 -1.73 5.66 19.80
C ASP A 148 -2.20 7.12 19.69
N GLU A 149 -1.67 7.90 18.73
CA GLU A 149 -2.12 9.27 18.44
C GLU A 149 -3.60 9.31 18.07
N MET A 150 -4.05 8.40 17.19
CA MET A 150 -5.45 8.31 16.80
C MET A 150 -6.35 7.93 17.98
N ALA A 151 -5.91 6.97 18.81
CA ALA A 151 -6.66 6.57 20.00
C ALA A 151 -6.80 7.74 21.00
N GLN A 152 -5.73 8.51 21.23
CA GLN A 152 -5.78 9.69 22.08
C GLN A 152 -6.75 10.74 21.54
N GLN A 153 -6.71 11.03 20.23
CA GLN A 153 -7.64 11.98 19.60
C GLN A 153 -9.10 11.53 19.69
N MET A 154 -9.38 10.24 19.48
CA MET A 154 -10.74 9.71 19.59
C MET A 154 -11.31 9.76 21.00
N THR A 155 -10.44 9.76 22.01
CA THR A 155 -10.83 9.68 23.43
C THR A 155 -10.65 11.00 24.18
N GLU A 156 -10.25 12.07 23.50
CA GLU A 156 -9.96 13.39 24.07
C GLU A 156 -11.18 14.00 24.77
N ASP A 157 -12.35 13.85 24.17
CA ASP A 157 -13.64 14.36 24.67
C ASP A 157 -14.07 13.74 26.00
N THR A 158 -13.73 12.48 26.22
CA THR A 158 -13.94 11.77 27.49
C THR A 158 -12.72 11.85 28.40
N GLY A 159 -11.57 12.33 27.92
CA GLY A 159 -10.29 12.32 28.63
C GLY A 159 -9.74 10.92 28.90
N ALA A 160 -10.10 9.90 28.10
CA ALA A 160 -9.71 8.50 28.34
C ALA A 160 -8.30 8.16 27.82
N GLY A 161 -7.61 9.10 27.18
CA GLY A 161 -6.15 9.04 26.97
C GLY A 161 -5.68 7.89 26.08
N GLY A 162 -6.52 7.43 25.16
CA GLY A 162 -6.27 6.31 24.26
C GLY A 162 -7.00 5.01 24.64
N ASP A 163 -7.55 4.92 25.86
CA ASP A 163 -8.29 3.74 26.29
C ASP A 163 -9.74 3.77 25.78
N MET A 164 -10.04 2.91 24.80
CA MET A 164 -11.36 2.80 24.19
C MET A 164 -12.41 2.21 25.13
N ASN A 165 -12.03 1.36 26.08
CA ASN A 165 -12.97 0.80 27.05
C ASN A 165 -13.43 1.90 28.02
N LEU A 166 -12.45 2.65 28.54
CA LEU A 166 -12.73 3.78 29.44
C LEU A 166 -13.49 4.90 28.74
N HIS A 167 -13.22 5.15 27.45
CA HIS A 167 -14.00 6.08 26.63
C HIS A 167 -15.47 5.65 26.52
N ALA A 168 -15.72 4.36 26.25
CA ALA A 168 -17.07 3.83 26.13
C ALA A 168 -17.83 3.94 27.47
N GLU A 169 -17.20 3.59 28.59
CA GLU A 169 -17.79 3.75 29.92
C GLU A 169 -18.18 5.21 30.19
N ARG A 170 -17.27 6.16 29.97
CA ARG A 170 -17.54 7.59 30.18
C ARG A 170 -18.61 8.15 29.24
N LYS A 171 -18.71 7.64 28.01
CA LYS A 171 -19.79 8.01 27.10
C LYS A 171 -21.15 7.57 27.61
N VAL A 172 -21.24 6.38 28.20
CA VAL A 172 -22.47 5.90 28.83
C VAL A 172 -22.84 6.78 30.01
N ASP A 173 -21.88 7.10 30.89
CA ASP A 173 -22.11 8.00 32.03
C ASP A 173 -22.57 9.40 31.59
N GLN A 174 -21.98 9.95 30.51
CA GLN A 174 -22.41 11.24 29.93
C GLN A 174 -23.87 11.19 29.46
N MET A 175 -24.23 10.14 28.70
CA MET A 175 -25.61 9.97 28.23
C MET A 175 -26.60 9.75 29.38
N GLU A 176 -26.21 9.03 30.44
CA GLU A 176 -27.05 8.84 31.63
C GLU A 176 -27.33 10.18 32.34
N ASN A 177 -26.30 11.02 32.50
CA ASN A 177 -26.48 12.34 33.09
C ASN A 177 -27.37 13.24 32.21
N GLU A 178 -27.16 13.25 30.89
CA GLU A 178 -28.01 14.01 29.96
C GLU A 178 -29.48 13.56 30.00
N MET A 179 -29.75 12.26 30.16
CA MET A 179 -31.11 11.72 30.30
C MET A 179 -31.75 11.98 31.66
N SER A 180 -30.94 12.24 32.70
CA SER A 180 -31.40 12.46 34.07
C SER A 180 -31.67 13.93 34.39
N GLU A 181 -31.14 14.84 33.57
CA GLU A 181 -31.29 16.29 33.71
C GLU A 181 -32.49 16.87 32.92
N ASP A 182 -33.26 16.03 32.23
CA ASP A 182 -34.51 16.35 31.50
C ASP A 182 -35.76 15.85 32.27
#